data_AF-X1FQU4-F1
#
_entry.id   AF-X1FQU4-F1
#
_cell.length_a   1.000
_cell.length_b   1.000
_cell.length_c   1.000
_cell.angle_alpha   90.00
_cell.angle_beta   90.00
_cell.angle_gamma   90.00
#
_symmetry.space_group_name_H-M   'P 1'
#
loop_
_entity.id
_entity.type
_entity.pdbx_description
1 polymer ?
#
loop_
_entity_poly.entity_id
_entity_poly.type
_entity_poly.pdbx_seq_one_letter_code
_entity_poly.pdbx_strand_id
1 'polypeptide(L)'
;LNLFRVVTGDLMQLSPYLGAATDLTKGLYEIMSAGVTQPAEAFKLLVVSAKYAKAGITDLATAASSLTAIMKAYGYTADEMRGKSDMLFASVMEGKYHAEELNQAIGKVLPTSAAMGVHIDEVSAALAVMTQRGLDVNEAATALNRMMLAFMRPIDKAKKEFQKLGWAWGRNAFEGIGLVGVLRRLVQASTRYGDILPKIFRRQRALRGAFILAGKGFKDYVRLLQKIRDATEDGGEVARGYGKMIKTVGEEVKAA
;
A
#
# COMPACT_ATOMS: atom_id res chain seq x y z
N LEU A 1 20.53 0.03 -30.86
CA LEU A 1 21.41 1.19 -31.15
C LEU A 1 20.62 2.47 -31.44
N ASN A 2 19.56 2.47 -32.28
CA ASN A 2 18.75 3.68 -32.52
C ASN A 2 17.88 4.13 -31.33
N LEU A 3 17.35 3.19 -30.56
CA LEU A 3 16.50 3.50 -29.41
C LEU A 3 17.26 4.27 -28.31
N PHE A 4 18.49 3.84 -28.00
CA PHE A 4 19.34 4.52 -27.01
C PHE A 4 19.59 5.98 -27.40
N ARG A 5 19.81 6.25 -28.70
CA ARG A 5 20.09 7.60 -29.20
C ARG A 5 18.89 8.55 -29.11
N VAL A 6 17.68 8.05 -29.41
CA VAL A 6 16.43 8.82 -29.27
C VAL A 6 16.16 9.12 -27.79
N VAL A 7 16.25 8.12 -26.93
CA VAL A 7 16.03 8.28 -25.49
C VAL A 7 17.07 9.20 -24.85
N THR A 8 18.34 9.13 -25.27
CA THR A 8 19.39 10.04 -24.75
C THR A 8 19.10 11.50 -25.12
N GLY A 9 18.53 11.74 -26.32
CA GLY A 9 18.14 13.09 -26.77
C GLY A 9 17.01 13.69 -25.95
N ASP A 10 15.97 12.91 -25.66
CA ASP A 10 14.84 13.34 -24.83
C ASP A 10 15.24 13.53 -23.35
N LEU A 11 16.15 12.69 -22.83
CA LEU A 11 16.70 12.83 -21.48
C LEU A 11 17.55 14.08 -21.31
N MET A 12 18.32 14.47 -22.33
CA MET A 12 19.12 15.70 -22.31
C MET A 12 18.25 16.96 -22.19
N GLN A 13 17.05 16.96 -22.77
CA GLN A 13 16.12 18.09 -22.68
C GLN A 13 15.42 18.19 -21.32
N LEU A 14 15.21 17.05 -20.63
CA LEU A 14 14.56 16.99 -19.32
C LEU A 14 15.54 17.10 -18.14
N SER A 15 16.85 16.92 -18.37
CA SER A 15 17.89 16.99 -17.34
C SER A 15 17.85 18.25 -16.45
N PRO A 16 17.58 19.47 -16.97
CA PRO A 16 17.49 20.66 -16.12
C PRO A 16 16.38 20.58 -15.06
N TYR A 17 15.37 19.74 -15.27
CA TYR A 17 14.17 19.65 -14.44
C TYR A 17 14.11 18.37 -13.58
N LEU A 18 14.73 17.28 -14.05
CA LEU A 18 14.59 15.94 -13.48
C LEU A 18 15.89 15.36 -12.88
N GLY A 19 17.04 16.02 -13.04
CA GLY A 19 18.33 15.58 -12.51
C GLY A 19 19.41 15.39 -13.57
N ALA A 20 20.62 14.99 -13.16
CA ALA A 20 21.72 14.81 -14.10
C ALA A 20 21.41 13.70 -15.12
N ALA A 21 21.81 13.90 -16.38
CA ALA A 21 21.61 12.92 -17.46
C ALA A 21 22.17 11.52 -17.12
N THR A 22 23.25 11.46 -16.33
CA THR A 22 23.84 10.21 -15.84
C THR A 22 22.92 9.45 -14.91
N ASP A 23 22.22 10.15 -14.01
CA ASP A 23 21.31 9.53 -13.05
C ASP A 23 20.04 9.05 -13.75
N LEU A 24 19.53 9.85 -14.69
CA LEU A 24 18.41 9.46 -15.54
C LEU A 24 18.72 8.20 -16.37
N THR A 25 19.93 8.08 -16.90
CA THR A 25 20.36 6.89 -17.64
C THR A 25 20.44 5.65 -16.74
N LYS A 26 20.97 5.80 -15.53
CA LYS A 26 21.02 4.71 -14.53
C LYS A 26 19.61 4.28 -14.11
N GLY A 27 18.74 5.24 -13.79
CA GLY A 27 17.35 4.95 -13.41
C GLY A 27 16.59 4.25 -14.53
N LEU A 28 16.79 4.66 -15.79
CA LEU A 28 16.18 3.98 -16.94
C LEU A 28 16.66 2.54 -17.05
N TYR A 29 17.97 2.32 -16.91
CA TYR A 29 18.54 0.98 -16.92
C TYR A 29 17.94 0.10 -15.82
N GLU A 30 17.83 0.60 -14.59
CA GLU A 30 17.22 -0.12 -13.47
C GLU A 30 15.75 -0.50 -13.74
N ILE A 31 14.95 0.43 -14.25
CA ILE A 31 13.54 0.20 -14.63
C ILE A 31 13.44 -0.91 -15.68
N MET A 32 14.27 -0.84 -16.72
CA MET A 32 14.29 -1.84 -17.79
C MET A 32 14.78 -3.21 -17.29
N SER A 33 15.84 -3.24 -16.48
CA SER A 33 16.38 -4.47 -15.87
C SER A 33 15.39 -5.11 -14.90
N ALA A 34 14.56 -4.31 -14.24
CA ALA A 34 13.48 -4.80 -13.41
C ALA A 34 12.29 -5.36 -14.22
N GLY A 35 12.31 -5.26 -15.55
CA GLY A 35 11.38 -5.95 -16.46
C GLY A 35 10.37 -5.05 -17.16
N VAL A 36 10.44 -3.72 -17.00
CA VAL A 36 9.66 -2.77 -17.81
C VAL A 36 10.39 -2.55 -19.12
N THR A 37 10.26 -3.51 -20.04
CA THR A 37 11.10 -3.58 -21.25
C THR A 37 10.60 -2.69 -22.39
N GLN A 38 9.33 -2.28 -22.37
CA GLN A 38 8.78 -1.39 -23.39
C GLN A 38 9.37 0.03 -23.22
N PRO A 39 10.06 0.58 -24.24
CA PRO A 39 10.84 1.81 -24.06
C PRO A 39 10.02 3.03 -23.62
N ALA A 40 8.84 3.21 -24.21
CA ALA A 40 7.94 4.31 -23.87
C ALA A 40 7.42 4.20 -22.42
N GLU A 41 7.09 2.97 -22.00
CA GLU A 41 6.63 2.64 -20.64
C GLU A 41 7.74 2.95 -19.61
N ALA A 42 8.96 2.48 -19.90
CA ALA A 42 10.12 2.68 -19.04
C ALA A 42 10.48 4.17 -18.90
N PHE A 43 10.41 4.92 -19.99
CA PHE A 43 10.67 6.36 -19.97
C PHE A 43 9.60 7.13 -19.20
N LYS A 44 8.31 6.80 -19.39
CA LYS A 44 7.22 7.39 -18.60
C LYS A 44 7.43 7.12 -17.11
N LEU A 45 7.73 5.87 -16.75
CA LEU A 45 7.98 5.51 -15.35
C LEU A 45 9.19 6.28 -14.79
N LEU A 46 10.27 6.42 -15.56
CA LEU A 46 11.44 7.22 -15.15
C LEU A 46 11.07 8.67 -14.83
N VAL A 47 10.22 9.30 -15.66
CA VAL A 47 9.76 10.68 -15.41
C VAL A 47 8.94 10.75 -14.12
N VAL A 48 8.06 9.78 -13.87
CA VAL A 48 7.31 9.70 -12.61
C VAL A 48 8.25 9.49 -11.41
N SER A 49 9.24 8.60 -11.54
CA SER A 49 10.24 8.35 -10.51
C SER A 49 11.09 9.57 -10.19
N ALA A 50 11.52 10.34 -11.19
CA ALA A 50 12.27 11.57 -10.96
C ALA A 50 11.45 12.64 -10.22
N LYS A 51 10.16 12.77 -10.55
CA LYS A 51 9.25 13.66 -9.82
C LYS A 51 9.05 13.19 -8.38
N TYR A 52 8.82 11.90 -8.18
CA TYR A 52 8.65 11.30 -6.86
C TYR A 52 9.93 11.43 -6.01
N ALA A 53 11.10 11.22 -6.60
CA ALA A 53 12.40 11.41 -5.93
C ALA A 53 12.54 12.84 -5.38
N LYS A 54 12.25 13.84 -6.23
CA LYS A 54 12.31 15.25 -5.84
C LYS A 54 11.28 15.63 -4.78
N ALA A 55 10.06 15.12 -4.89
CA ALA A 55 8.97 15.42 -3.95
C ALA A 55 9.16 14.70 -2.60
N GLY A 56 9.43 13.40 -2.65
CA GLY A 56 9.62 12.53 -1.49
C GLY A 56 10.97 12.65 -0.81
N ILE A 57 11.84 13.56 -1.28
CA ILE A 57 13.18 13.80 -0.73
C ILE A 57 13.99 12.50 -0.70
N THR A 58 14.00 11.79 -1.82
CA THR A 58 14.78 10.55 -2.00
C THR A 58 15.56 10.59 -3.31
N ASP A 59 16.44 9.62 -3.52
CA ASP A 59 17.19 9.50 -4.76
C ASP A 59 16.36 8.82 -5.87
N LEU A 60 16.75 9.05 -7.12
CA LEU A 60 16.05 8.53 -8.29
C LEU A 60 16.03 6.99 -8.34
N ALA A 61 17.11 6.32 -7.88
CA ALA A 61 17.18 4.86 -7.91
C ALA A 61 16.20 4.25 -6.89
N THR A 62 16.13 4.81 -5.68
CA THR A 62 15.15 4.43 -4.66
C THR A 62 13.72 4.62 -5.16
N ALA A 63 13.42 5.78 -5.75
CA ALA A 63 12.11 6.07 -6.34
C ALA A 63 11.74 5.12 -7.49
N ALA A 64 12.67 4.87 -8.41
CA ALA A 64 12.49 3.96 -9.54
C ALA A 64 12.26 2.52 -9.09
N SER A 65 13.03 2.06 -8.11
CA SER A 65 12.91 0.72 -7.52
C SER A 65 11.53 0.50 -6.88
N SER A 66 11.09 1.44 -6.02
CA SER A 66 9.79 1.36 -5.36
C SER A 66 8.63 1.35 -6.35
N LEU A 67 8.63 2.30 -7.30
CA LEU A 67 7.54 2.43 -8.27
C LEU A 67 7.51 1.24 -9.23
N THR A 68 8.66 0.72 -9.65
CA THR A 68 8.71 -0.49 -10.48
C THR A 68 8.21 -1.71 -9.75
N ALA A 69 8.57 -1.89 -8.47
CA ALA A 69 8.08 -3.00 -7.67
C ALA A 69 6.55 -2.96 -7.51
N ILE A 70 5.97 -1.77 -7.28
CA ILE A 70 4.52 -1.58 -7.20
C ILE A 70 3.85 -1.83 -8.55
N MET A 71 4.37 -1.24 -9.62
CA MET A 71 3.85 -1.40 -10.98
C MET A 71 3.74 -2.88 -11.33
N LYS A 72 4.81 -3.66 -11.06
CA LYS A 72 4.83 -5.10 -11.35
C LYS A 72 3.93 -5.91 -10.43
N ALA A 73 3.87 -5.59 -9.14
CA ALA A 73 3.06 -6.33 -8.19
C ALA A 73 1.56 -6.25 -8.52
N TYR A 74 1.10 -5.11 -9.01
CA TYR A 74 -0.31 -4.87 -9.31
C TYR A 74 -0.66 -4.89 -10.81
N GLY A 75 0.33 -4.97 -11.69
CA GLY A 75 0.12 -4.91 -13.13
C GLY A 75 -0.35 -3.54 -13.62
N TYR A 76 0.05 -2.46 -12.94
CA TYR A 76 -0.27 -1.10 -13.37
C TYR A 76 0.51 -0.73 -14.63
N THR A 77 -0.06 0.18 -15.40
CA THR A 77 0.62 0.88 -16.49
C THR A 77 1.42 2.07 -15.96
N ALA A 78 2.39 2.55 -16.72
CA ALA A 78 3.16 3.73 -16.37
C ALA A 78 2.30 5.00 -16.24
N ASP A 79 1.17 5.07 -16.96
CA ASP A 79 0.24 6.21 -16.88
C ASP A 79 -0.49 6.24 -15.53
N GLU A 80 -0.84 5.07 -14.97
CA GLU A 80 -1.44 4.95 -13.64
C GLU A 80 -0.45 5.27 -12.51
N MET A 81 0.85 5.13 -12.76
CA MET A 81 1.88 5.30 -11.73
C MET A 81 2.02 6.74 -11.22
N ARG A 82 1.54 7.75 -11.95
CA ARG A 82 1.47 9.14 -11.44
C ARG A 82 0.61 9.22 -10.18
N GLY A 83 -0.63 8.72 -10.26
CA GLY A 83 -1.51 8.69 -9.08
C GLY A 83 -0.91 7.86 -7.96
N LYS A 84 -0.24 6.74 -8.27
CA LYS A 84 0.39 5.89 -7.25
C LYS A 84 1.58 6.59 -6.57
N SER A 85 2.41 7.35 -7.28
CA SER A 85 3.49 8.11 -6.66
C SER A 85 2.97 9.18 -5.69
N ASP A 86 1.86 9.84 -6.04
CA ASP A 86 1.24 10.85 -5.18
C ASP A 86 0.67 10.20 -3.91
N MET A 87 0.07 9.01 -4.02
CA MET A 87 -0.37 8.22 -2.86
C MET A 87 0.79 7.84 -1.93
N LEU A 88 1.92 7.39 -2.50
CA LEU A 88 3.09 7.03 -1.70
C LEU A 88 3.67 8.26 -1.00
N PHE A 89 3.73 9.39 -1.70
CA PHE A 89 4.17 10.65 -1.10
C PHE A 89 3.27 11.05 0.07
N ALA A 90 1.94 11.05 -0.12
CA ALA A 90 0.99 11.30 0.95
C ALA A 90 1.19 10.32 2.12
N SER A 91 1.44 9.04 1.84
CA SER A 91 1.69 8.03 2.86
C SER A 91 2.97 8.28 3.66
N VAL A 92 4.05 8.72 3.02
CA VAL A 92 5.31 9.11 3.67
C VAL A 92 5.08 10.35 4.56
N MET A 93 4.35 11.34 4.06
CA MET A 93 4.05 12.56 4.80
C MET A 93 3.18 12.32 6.04
N GLU A 94 2.26 11.37 5.97
CA GLU A 94 1.35 11.04 7.07
C GLU A 94 1.92 9.97 8.01
N GLY A 95 2.82 9.12 7.51
CA GLY A 95 3.51 8.11 8.30
C GLY A 95 4.64 8.70 9.16
N LYS A 96 5.28 7.83 9.93
CA LYS A 96 6.55 8.13 10.62
C LYS A 96 7.68 7.33 9.99
N TYR A 97 7.91 7.53 8.69
CA TYR A 97 8.99 6.89 7.93
C TYR A 97 9.34 7.70 6.68
N HIS A 98 10.49 7.40 6.09
CA HIS A 98 11.00 8.00 4.85
C HIS A 98 10.85 7.07 3.64
N ALA A 99 11.00 7.61 2.43
CA ALA A 99 10.84 6.86 1.19
C ALA A 99 11.85 5.70 1.06
N GLU A 100 13.07 5.87 1.57
CA GLU A 100 14.11 4.85 1.61
C GLU A 100 13.71 3.66 2.48
N GLU A 101 13.18 3.94 3.67
CA GLU A 101 12.73 2.92 4.60
C GLU A 101 11.51 2.19 4.04
N LEU A 102 10.61 2.93 3.38
CA LEU A 102 9.49 2.35 2.65
C LEU A 102 10.00 1.40 1.58
N ASN A 103 10.93 1.81 0.70
CA ASN A 103 11.50 0.98 -0.37
C ASN A 103 12.03 -0.36 0.15
N GLN A 104 12.74 -0.34 1.29
CA GLN A 104 13.25 -1.56 1.94
C GLN A 104 12.14 -2.45 2.53
N ALA A 105 11.01 -1.86 2.92
CA ALA A 105 9.89 -2.53 3.54
C ALA A 105 8.86 -3.06 2.53
N ILE A 106 8.64 -2.39 1.40
CA ILE A 106 7.49 -2.69 0.51
C ILE A 106 7.53 -4.10 -0.04
N GLY A 107 8.73 -4.61 -0.36
CA GLY A 107 8.92 -5.97 -0.88
C GLY A 107 8.44 -7.06 0.09
N LYS A 108 8.35 -6.77 1.39
CA LYS A 108 7.88 -7.73 2.41
C LYS A 108 6.37 -7.92 2.42
N VAL A 109 5.62 -7.00 1.83
CA VAL A 109 4.14 -6.96 1.93
C VAL A 109 3.45 -6.98 0.57
N LEU A 110 4.06 -6.36 -0.45
CA LEU A 110 3.50 -6.23 -1.80
C LEU A 110 3.01 -7.54 -2.44
N PRO A 111 3.81 -8.63 -2.45
CA PRO A 111 3.37 -9.86 -3.11
C PRO A 111 2.10 -10.43 -2.48
N THR A 112 2.01 -10.36 -1.15
CA THR A 112 0.86 -10.87 -0.41
C THR A 112 -0.36 -9.97 -0.60
N SER A 113 -0.20 -8.64 -0.52
CA SER A 113 -1.33 -7.72 -0.70
C SER A 113 -1.93 -7.84 -2.10
N ALA A 114 -1.09 -7.87 -3.13
CA ALA A 114 -1.52 -8.06 -4.52
C ALA A 114 -2.25 -9.40 -4.71
N ALA A 115 -1.69 -10.50 -4.18
CA ALA A 115 -2.32 -11.82 -4.26
C ALA A 115 -3.65 -11.96 -3.49
N MET A 116 -3.93 -11.00 -2.59
CA MET A 116 -5.16 -10.94 -1.80
C MET A 116 -6.12 -9.85 -2.28
N GLY A 117 -5.81 -9.16 -3.38
CA GLY A 117 -6.65 -8.07 -3.90
C GLY A 117 -6.70 -6.83 -2.99
N VAL A 118 -5.72 -6.68 -2.10
CA VAL A 118 -5.58 -5.48 -1.25
C VAL A 118 -4.83 -4.43 -2.06
N HIS A 119 -5.42 -3.27 -2.24
CA HIS A 119 -4.85 -2.22 -3.07
C HIS A 119 -3.66 -1.52 -2.40
N ILE A 120 -2.77 -0.90 -3.19
CA ILE A 120 -1.56 -0.25 -2.68
C ILE A 120 -1.87 0.92 -1.73
N ASP A 121 -2.94 1.66 -1.95
CA ASP A 121 -3.41 2.72 -1.06
C ASP A 121 -3.81 2.19 0.32
N GLU A 122 -4.44 1.01 0.38
CA GLU A 122 -4.78 0.32 1.62
C GLU A 122 -3.53 -0.15 2.36
N VAL A 123 -2.51 -0.62 1.64
CA VAL A 123 -1.22 -0.99 2.23
C VAL A 123 -0.53 0.25 2.79
N SER A 124 -0.41 1.31 1.99
CA SER A 124 0.20 2.59 2.37
C SER A 124 -0.45 3.19 3.62
N ALA A 125 -1.79 3.30 3.64
CA ALA A 125 -2.53 3.78 4.79
C ALA A 125 -2.28 2.92 6.04
N ALA A 126 -2.20 1.60 5.89
CA ALA A 126 -1.94 0.69 7.00
C ALA A 126 -0.52 0.88 7.55
N LEU A 127 0.49 0.99 6.70
CA LEU A 127 1.87 1.25 7.13
C LEU A 127 1.99 2.60 7.85
N ALA A 128 1.37 3.65 7.31
CA ALA A 128 1.38 4.97 7.94
C ALA A 128 0.71 4.96 9.32
N VAL A 129 -0.47 4.35 9.48
CA VAL A 129 -1.09 4.21 10.82
C VAL A 129 -0.24 3.37 11.76
N MET A 130 0.30 2.26 11.28
CA MET A 130 1.13 1.38 12.10
C MET A 130 2.37 2.11 12.63
N THR A 131 3.00 2.94 11.80
CA THR A 131 4.15 3.74 12.22
C THR A 131 3.79 4.92 13.12
N GLN A 132 2.65 5.58 12.89
CA GLN A 132 2.10 6.56 13.85
C GLN A 132 1.90 5.96 15.26
N ARG A 133 1.62 4.65 15.34
CA ARG A 133 1.47 3.89 16.58
C ARG A 133 2.78 3.27 17.11
N GLY A 134 3.93 3.70 16.59
CA GLY A 134 5.24 3.40 17.16
C GLY A 134 5.91 2.14 16.61
N LEU A 135 5.45 1.60 15.49
CA LEU A 135 6.23 0.64 14.70
C LEU A 135 7.21 1.37 13.78
N ASP A 136 8.39 0.83 13.56
CA ASP A 136 9.13 1.18 12.35
C ASP A 136 8.43 0.56 11.12
N VAL A 137 8.69 1.10 9.93
CA VAL A 137 7.99 0.66 8.70
C VAL A 137 8.32 -0.78 8.31
N ASN A 138 9.50 -1.29 8.67
CA ASN A 138 9.91 -2.66 8.40
C ASN A 138 9.14 -3.66 9.27
N GLU A 139 8.97 -3.35 10.56
CA GLU A 139 8.09 -4.08 11.46
C GLU A 139 6.63 -3.98 11.02
N ALA A 140 6.18 -2.79 10.60
CA ALA A 140 4.82 -2.58 10.12
C ALA A 140 4.51 -3.45 8.89
N ALA A 141 5.37 -3.44 7.87
CA ALA A 141 5.23 -4.27 6.68
C ALA A 141 5.24 -5.76 7.03
N THR A 142 6.10 -6.18 7.95
CA THR A 142 6.14 -7.56 8.43
C THR A 142 4.84 -7.94 9.14
N ALA A 143 4.36 -7.09 10.06
CA ALA A 143 3.15 -7.35 10.82
C ALA A 143 1.90 -7.38 9.91
N LEU A 144 1.79 -6.45 8.96
CA LEU A 144 0.73 -6.42 7.95
C LEU A 144 0.74 -7.67 7.07
N ASN A 145 1.91 -8.05 6.53
CA ASN A 145 2.06 -9.27 5.75
C ASN A 145 1.64 -10.51 6.57
N ARG A 146 2.10 -10.62 7.82
CA ARG A 146 1.74 -11.75 8.69
C ARG A 146 0.26 -11.77 9.06
N MET A 147 -0.36 -10.61 9.21
CA MET A 147 -1.80 -10.49 9.43
C MET A 147 -2.58 -11.00 8.21
N MET A 148 -2.24 -10.55 7.00
CA MET A 148 -2.85 -11.01 5.75
C MET A 148 -2.68 -12.52 5.56
N LEU A 149 -1.46 -13.05 5.73
CA LEU A 149 -1.19 -14.49 5.65
C LEU A 149 -1.94 -15.33 6.70
N ALA A 150 -2.32 -14.75 7.86
CA ALA A 150 -3.07 -15.47 8.87
C ALA A 150 -4.47 -15.89 8.36
N PHE A 151 -5.08 -15.10 7.48
CA PHE A 151 -6.35 -15.44 6.83
C PHE A 151 -6.22 -16.57 5.82
N MET A 152 -5.03 -16.80 5.27
CA MET A 152 -4.78 -17.91 4.34
C MET A 152 -4.58 -19.25 5.05
N ARG A 153 -4.40 -19.26 6.38
CA ARG A 153 -4.17 -20.51 7.11
C ARG A 153 -5.48 -21.29 7.25
N PRO A 154 -5.48 -22.62 7.01
CA PRO A 154 -6.60 -23.46 7.40
C PRO A 154 -6.62 -23.53 8.93
N ILE A 155 -7.52 -22.77 9.54
CA ILE A 155 -7.79 -22.88 10.97
C ILE A 155 -9.22 -23.39 11.06
N ASP A 156 -9.43 -24.71 11.17
CA ASP A 156 -10.77 -25.30 11.20
C ASP A 156 -11.67 -24.67 12.26
N LYS A 157 -11.09 -24.26 13.39
CA LYS A 157 -11.80 -23.51 14.44
C LYS A 157 -12.14 -22.08 14.03
N ALA A 158 -11.21 -21.30 13.46
CA ALA A 158 -11.52 -19.92 13.04
C ALA A 158 -12.43 -19.90 11.80
N LYS A 159 -12.25 -20.83 10.85
CA LYS A 159 -13.14 -21.02 9.70
C LYS A 159 -14.57 -21.29 10.14
N LYS A 160 -14.80 -22.18 11.11
CA LYS A 160 -16.14 -22.44 11.67
C LYS A 160 -16.73 -21.21 12.33
N GLU A 161 -15.94 -20.46 13.10
CA GLU A 161 -16.43 -19.20 13.70
C GLU A 161 -16.75 -18.17 12.61
N PHE A 162 -15.88 -17.96 11.61
CA PHE A 162 -16.13 -17.03 10.50
C PHE A 162 -17.34 -17.42 9.63
N GLN A 163 -17.55 -18.72 9.39
CA GLN A 163 -18.73 -19.22 8.69
C GLN A 163 -20.02 -18.93 9.47
N LYS A 164 -20.01 -19.09 10.81
CA LYS A 164 -21.16 -18.70 11.66
C LYS A 164 -21.42 -17.19 11.61
N LEU A 165 -20.41 -16.38 11.28
CA LEU A 165 -20.55 -14.92 11.07
C LEU A 165 -20.94 -14.54 9.64
N GLY A 166 -21.10 -15.50 8.74
CA GLY A 166 -21.38 -15.25 7.33
C GLY A 166 -20.18 -14.65 6.57
N TRP A 167 -18.97 -14.81 7.07
CA TRP A 167 -17.77 -14.24 6.47
C TRP A 167 -17.02 -15.25 5.61
N ALA A 168 -16.56 -14.79 4.45
CA ALA A 168 -15.60 -15.50 3.64
C ALA A 168 -14.24 -15.64 4.38
N TRP A 169 -13.50 -16.70 4.05
CA TRP A 169 -12.18 -17.01 4.62
C TRP A 169 -11.14 -17.17 3.49
N GLY A 170 -9.85 -17.07 3.80
CA GLY A 170 -8.80 -17.16 2.80
C GLY A 170 -8.72 -15.90 1.93
N ARG A 171 -8.37 -16.08 0.66
CA ARG A 171 -8.31 -14.99 -0.33
C ARG A 171 -9.66 -14.26 -0.45
N ASN A 172 -10.75 -15.03 -0.46
CA ASN A 172 -12.11 -14.52 -0.61
C ASN A 172 -12.55 -13.61 0.56
N ALA A 173 -11.82 -13.59 1.67
CA ALA A 173 -12.11 -12.66 2.76
C ALA A 173 -11.94 -11.20 2.34
N PHE A 174 -11.07 -10.93 1.36
CA PHE A 174 -10.71 -9.59 0.90
C PHE A 174 -11.41 -9.22 -0.41
N GLU A 175 -11.86 -10.21 -1.19
CA GLU A 175 -12.55 -9.99 -2.46
C GLU A 175 -13.78 -9.09 -2.28
N GLY A 176 -13.84 -8.01 -3.07
CA GLY A 176 -14.94 -7.04 -3.10
C GLY A 176 -15.01 -6.07 -1.91
N ILE A 177 -14.27 -6.30 -0.82
CA ILE A 177 -14.32 -5.44 0.39
C ILE A 177 -12.97 -4.88 0.84
N GLY A 178 -11.86 -5.36 0.29
CA GLY A 178 -10.51 -4.89 0.59
C GLY A 178 -10.07 -5.17 2.03
N LEU A 179 -8.89 -4.67 2.38
CA LEU A 179 -8.34 -4.73 3.73
C LEU A 179 -9.23 -3.97 4.72
N VAL A 180 -9.72 -2.80 4.33
CA VAL A 180 -10.60 -1.97 5.16
C VAL A 180 -11.91 -2.66 5.53
N GLY A 181 -12.52 -3.41 4.61
CA GLY A 181 -13.70 -4.21 4.90
C GLY A 181 -13.41 -5.38 5.84
N VAL A 182 -12.26 -6.04 5.66
CA VAL A 182 -11.79 -7.09 6.58
C VAL A 182 -11.56 -6.54 7.99
N LEU A 183 -10.89 -5.39 8.11
CA LEU A 183 -10.65 -4.73 9.40
C LEU A 183 -11.97 -4.30 10.07
N ARG A 184 -12.93 -3.76 9.31
CA ARG A 184 -14.28 -3.45 9.82
C ARG A 184 -14.94 -4.68 10.40
N ARG A 185 -14.91 -5.79 9.66
CA ARG A 185 -15.46 -7.06 10.13
C ARG A 185 -14.85 -7.45 11.46
N LEU A 186 -13.50 -7.47 11.55
CA LEU A 186 -12.79 -7.76 12.80
C LEU A 186 -13.22 -6.87 13.97
N VAL A 187 -13.40 -5.56 13.75
CA VAL A 187 -13.92 -4.61 14.76
C VAL A 187 -15.31 -5.07 15.22
N GLN A 188 -16.25 -5.28 14.28
CA GLN A 188 -17.63 -5.64 14.59
C GLN A 188 -17.75 -6.96 15.37
N ALA A 189 -16.96 -7.98 15.00
CA ALA A 189 -16.97 -9.23 15.74
C ALA A 189 -16.27 -9.11 17.10
N SER A 190 -15.28 -8.22 17.26
CA SER A 190 -14.69 -7.95 18.58
C SER A 190 -15.71 -7.27 19.51
N THR A 191 -16.53 -6.36 18.98
CA THR A 191 -17.65 -5.75 19.73
C THR A 191 -18.70 -6.79 20.12
N ARG A 192 -19.08 -7.68 19.18
CA ARG A 192 -20.18 -8.64 19.41
C ARG A 192 -19.78 -9.84 20.27
N TYR A 193 -18.54 -10.32 20.19
CA TYR A 193 -18.11 -11.59 20.79
C TYR A 193 -16.95 -11.44 21.80
N GLY A 194 -16.56 -10.21 22.14
CA GLY A 194 -15.38 -9.92 22.96
C GLY A 194 -14.08 -10.06 22.16
N ASP A 195 -12.92 -10.04 22.84
CA ASP A 195 -11.62 -10.01 22.14
C ASP A 195 -11.35 -11.32 21.36
N ILE A 196 -11.65 -11.29 20.06
CA ILE A 196 -11.47 -12.40 19.13
C ILE A 196 -10.08 -12.39 18.47
N LEU A 197 -9.37 -11.26 18.51
CA LEU A 197 -8.13 -11.10 17.76
C LEU A 197 -7.06 -12.11 18.18
N PRO A 198 -6.82 -12.41 19.48
CA PRO A 198 -5.90 -13.46 19.90
C PRO A 198 -6.29 -14.87 19.43
N LYS A 199 -7.58 -15.13 19.22
CA LYS A 199 -8.10 -16.41 18.75
C LYS A 199 -7.78 -16.63 17.26
N ILE A 200 -7.81 -15.54 16.49
CA ILE A 200 -7.55 -15.54 15.04
C ILE A 200 -6.05 -15.46 14.77
N PHE A 201 -5.38 -14.48 15.36
CA PHE A 201 -3.99 -14.15 15.12
C PHE A 201 -3.09 -14.77 16.19
N ARG A 202 -2.81 -16.06 16.05
CA ARG A 202 -1.96 -16.79 17.02
C ARG A 202 -0.47 -16.41 16.97
N ARG A 203 -0.04 -15.68 15.95
CA ARG A 203 1.36 -15.23 15.79
C ARG A 203 1.46 -13.79 16.27
N GLN A 204 2.37 -13.51 17.21
CA GLN A 204 2.50 -12.21 17.86
C GLN A 204 2.57 -11.03 16.88
N ARG A 205 3.36 -11.13 15.79
CA ARG A 205 3.46 -10.06 14.78
C ARG A 205 2.15 -9.80 14.04
N ALA A 206 1.41 -10.87 13.71
CA ALA A 206 0.09 -10.75 13.07
C ALA A 206 -0.93 -10.13 14.05
N LEU A 207 -0.88 -10.56 15.32
CA LEU A 207 -1.75 -10.04 16.37
C LEU A 207 -1.50 -8.56 16.65
N ARG A 208 -0.23 -8.14 16.71
CA ARG A 208 0.17 -6.74 16.87
C ARG A 208 -0.40 -5.88 15.75
N GLY A 209 -0.27 -6.33 14.49
CA GLY A 209 -0.87 -5.64 13.34
C GLY A 209 -2.39 -5.53 13.44
N ALA A 210 -3.06 -6.64 13.77
CA ALA A 210 -4.51 -6.67 13.95
C ALA A 210 -4.99 -5.77 15.09
N PHE A 211 -4.31 -5.75 16.24
CA PHE A 211 -4.67 -4.86 17.34
C PHE A 211 -4.52 -3.38 17.00
N ILE A 212 -3.48 -3.03 16.24
CA ILE A 212 -3.29 -1.65 15.80
C ILE A 212 -4.41 -1.26 14.83
N LEU A 213 -4.60 -2.05 13.76
CA LEU A 213 -5.46 -1.68 12.64
C LEU A 213 -6.96 -1.94 12.89
N ALA A 214 -7.33 -3.00 13.61
CA ALA A 214 -8.71 -3.34 13.96
C ALA A 214 -9.09 -2.96 15.41
N GLY A 215 -8.17 -2.35 16.16
CA GLY A 215 -8.45 -1.76 17.47
C GLY A 215 -8.59 -0.25 17.38
N LYS A 216 -7.90 0.48 18.28
CA LYS A 216 -7.96 1.94 18.36
C LYS A 216 -7.43 2.66 17.11
N GLY A 217 -6.69 2.00 16.23
CA GLY A 217 -6.16 2.58 14.98
C GLY A 217 -7.12 2.50 13.80
N PHE A 218 -8.25 1.80 13.91
CA PHE A 218 -9.14 1.61 12.76
C PHE A 218 -9.70 2.92 12.22
N LYS A 219 -10.14 3.83 13.09
CA LYS A 219 -10.65 5.15 12.66
C LYS A 219 -9.60 5.98 11.93
N ASP A 220 -8.35 5.95 12.40
CA ASP A 220 -7.24 6.67 11.78
C ASP A 220 -6.88 6.02 10.44
N TYR A 221 -6.95 4.70 10.34
CA TYR A 221 -6.73 3.97 9.10
C TYR A 221 -7.74 4.36 8.02
N VAL A 222 -9.05 4.38 8.34
CA VAL A 222 -10.06 4.77 7.35
C VAL A 222 -9.91 6.25 6.96
N ARG A 223 -9.63 7.13 7.93
CA ARG A 223 -9.39 8.56 7.66
C ARG A 223 -8.17 8.78 6.76
N LEU A 224 -7.09 8.07 7.03
CA LEU A 224 -5.85 8.22 6.28
C LEU A 224 -5.95 7.61 4.89
N LEU A 225 -6.60 6.45 4.76
CA LEU A 225 -6.92 5.87 3.45
C LEU A 225 -7.73 6.84 2.60
N GLN A 226 -8.71 7.51 3.21
CA GLN A 226 -9.51 8.54 2.55
C GLN A 226 -8.64 9.70 2.07
N LYS A 227 -7.79 10.24 2.96
CA LYS A 227 -6.87 11.34 2.64
C LYS A 227 -5.88 10.98 1.52
N ILE A 228 -5.33 9.76 1.54
CA ILE A 228 -4.43 9.27 0.49
C ILE A 228 -5.15 9.17 -0.86
N ARG A 229 -6.41 8.72 -0.88
CA ARG A 229 -7.22 8.68 -2.10
C ARG A 229 -7.57 10.06 -2.63
N ASP A 230 -7.92 10.98 -1.74
CA ASP A 230 -8.25 12.37 -2.11
C ASP A 230 -7.02 13.13 -2.66
N ALA A 231 -5.81 12.72 -2.27
CA ALA A 231 -4.57 13.23 -2.85
C ALA A 231 -4.33 12.78 -4.30
N THR A 232 -5.22 11.98 -4.89
CA THR A 232 -5.14 11.53 -6.29
C THR A 232 -6.34 11.97 -7.11
N GLU A 233 -6.10 12.36 -8.37
CA GLU A 233 -7.14 12.77 -9.31
C GLU A 233 -8.22 11.70 -9.55
N ASP A 234 -7.91 10.41 -9.34
CA ASP A 234 -8.81 9.26 -9.55
C ASP A 234 -9.65 8.85 -8.31
N GLY A 235 -9.47 9.49 -7.15
CA GLY A 235 -10.02 9.01 -5.87
C GLY A 235 -11.54 9.15 -5.70
N GLY A 236 -12.22 9.93 -6.54
CA GLY A 236 -13.51 10.56 -6.23
C GLY A 236 -14.69 9.65 -5.88
N GLU A 237 -14.85 8.48 -6.48
CA GLU A 237 -16.01 7.59 -6.20
C GLU A 237 -15.77 6.64 -5.01
N VAL A 238 -14.58 6.05 -4.93
CA VAL A 238 -14.20 5.17 -3.82
C VAL A 238 -14.09 5.99 -2.53
N ALA A 239 -13.50 7.19 -2.60
CA ALA A 239 -13.51 8.20 -1.53
C ALA A 239 -14.91 8.45 -0.94
N ARG A 240 -15.90 8.69 -1.81
CA ARG A 240 -17.28 8.96 -1.39
C ARG A 240 -17.94 7.75 -0.72
N GLY A 241 -17.66 6.54 -1.18
CA GLY A 241 -18.12 5.29 -0.56
C GLY A 241 -17.59 5.10 0.86
N TYR A 242 -16.30 5.37 1.08
CA TYR A 242 -15.65 5.22 2.37
C TYR A 242 -15.96 6.36 3.36
N GLY A 243 -16.14 7.59 2.88
CA GLY A 243 -16.59 8.72 3.70
C GLY A 243 -17.95 8.47 4.37
N LYS A 244 -18.88 7.77 3.70
CA LYS A 244 -20.12 7.28 4.31
C LYS A 244 -19.84 6.20 5.38
N MET A 245 -18.92 5.29 5.09
CA MET A 245 -18.49 4.22 6.01
C MET A 245 -17.82 4.75 7.29
N ILE A 246 -17.09 5.87 7.25
CA ILE A 246 -16.48 6.52 8.44
C ILE A 246 -17.55 6.99 9.42
N LYS A 247 -18.62 7.61 8.92
CA LYS A 247 -19.73 8.10 9.75
C LYS A 247 -20.36 6.93 10.54
N THR A 248 -20.64 5.82 9.86
CA THR A 248 -21.20 4.61 10.48
C THR A 248 -20.27 3.99 11.54
N VAL A 249 -18.95 3.91 11.31
CA VAL A 249 -17.99 3.42 12.34
C VAL A 249 -17.92 4.36 13.53
N GLY A 250 -18.00 5.67 13.27
CA GLY A 250 -18.03 6.69 14.31
C GLY A 250 -19.18 6.44 15.29
N GLU A 251 -20.33 6.00 14.77
CA GLU A 251 -21.53 5.65 15.53
C GLU A 251 -21.39 4.27 16.21
N GLU A 252 -20.95 3.23 15.48
CA GLU A 252 -20.75 1.87 16.01
C GLU A 252 -19.74 1.81 17.17
N VAL A 253 -18.64 2.56 17.09
CA VAL A 253 -17.60 2.60 18.13
C VAL A 253 -17.99 3.51 19.30
N LYS A 254 -18.96 4.42 19.14
CA LYS A 254 -19.52 5.19 20.28
C LYS A 254 -20.54 4.37 21.07
N ALA A 255 -21.15 3.37 20.45
CA ALA A 255 -22.16 2.50 21.04
C ALA A 255 -21.57 1.27 21.77
N ALA A 256 -20.24 1.10 21.76
CA ALA A 256 -19.49 0.03 22.41
C ALA A 256 -18.56 0.61 23.49
#